data_AF-A0A0K8PGI8-F1
#
_entry.id   AF-A0A0K8PGI8-F1
#
_cell.length_a   1.000
_cell.length_b   1.000
_cell.length_c   1.000
_cell.angle_alpha   90.00
_cell.angle_beta   90.00
_cell.angle_gamma   90.00
#
_symmetry.space_group_name_H-M   'P 1'
#
loop_
_entity.id
_entity.type
_entity.pdbx_description
1 polymer ?
#
loop_
_entity_poly.entity_id
_entity_poly.type
_entity_poly.pdbx_seq_one_letter_code
_entity_poly.pdbx_strand_id
1 'polypeptide(L)'
;MSDPIPLQPRRDDTAADMRSLVQLGEAEPQPVPASAPAPTPDPVDEKEAALLSAALMEAGVETAADDQAAARAVASLDPATVAAVQRWIKAPRKTKPTTPASK
;
A
#
# COMPACT_ATOMS: atom_id res chain seq x y z
N MET A 1 -19.09 -9.64 -58.95
CA MET A 1 -19.26 -9.80 -57.49
C MET A 1 -19.24 -8.40 -56.91
N SER A 2 -20.25 -8.00 -56.14
CA SER A 2 -20.28 -6.65 -55.57
C SER A 2 -19.34 -6.57 -54.38
N ASP A 3 -18.53 -5.52 -54.31
CA ASP A 3 -17.63 -5.29 -53.19
C ASP A 3 -18.43 -5.05 -51.89
N PRO A 4 -17.97 -5.56 -50.74
CA PRO A 4 -18.66 -5.37 -49.47
C PRO A 4 -18.65 -3.88 -49.08
N ILE A 5 -19.84 -3.32 -48.86
CA ILE A 5 -20.00 -1.94 -48.36
C ILE A 5 -19.72 -1.94 -46.86
N PRO A 6 -18.75 -1.17 -46.36
CA PRO A 6 -18.52 -1.02 -44.93
C PRO A 6 -19.77 -0.44 -44.27
N LEU A 7 -20.29 -1.14 -43.24
CA LEU A 7 -21.38 -0.61 -42.42
C LEU A 7 -20.85 0.61 -41.64
N GLN A 8 -21.65 1.68 -41.59
CA GLN A 8 -21.33 2.82 -40.74
C GLN A 8 -21.28 2.38 -39.27
N PRO A 9 -20.31 2.86 -38.46
CA PRO A 9 -20.27 2.61 -37.03
C PRO A 9 -21.60 2.98 -36.38
N ARG A 10 -22.12 2.11 -35.51
CA ARG A 10 -23.35 2.42 -34.77
C ARG A 10 -23.07 3.61 -33.85
N ARG A 11 -24.05 4.51 -33.72
CA ARG A 11 -23.94 5.69 -32.83
C ARG A 11 -23.79 5.30 -31.36
N ASP A 12 -24.34 4.15 -30.98
CA ASP A 12 -24.42 3.71 -29.58
C ASP A 12 -23.65 2.40 -29.39
N ASP A 13 -22.32 2.48 -29.45
CA ASP A 13 -21.44 1.32 -29.24
C ASP A 13 -21.43 0.83 -27.77
N THR A 14 -21.97 1.63 -26.85
CA THR A 14 -22.07 1.29 -25.42
C THR A 14 -23.31 0.47 -25.07
N ALA A 15 -24.26 0.29 -25.99
CA ALA A 15 -25.51 -0.44 -25.72
C ALA A 15 -25.29 -1.95 -25.42
N ALA A 16 -24.10 -2.47 -25.72
CA ALA A 16 -23.68 -3.84 -25.40
C ALA A 16 -22.67 -3.91 -24.23
N ASP A 17 -22.40 -2.81 -23.53
CA ASP A 17 -21.56 -2.86 -22.32
C ASP A 17 -22.36 -3.54 -21.19
N MET A 18 -21.74 -4.51 -20.53
CA MET A 18 -22.26 -5.17 -19.33
C MET A 18 -22.70 -4.14 -18.28
N ARG A 19 -22.00 -3.01 -18.17
CA ARG A 19 -22.37 -1.94 -17.25
C ARG A 19 -23.72 -1.31 -17.60
N SER A 20 -23.99 -1.10 -18.89
CA SER A 20 -25.26 -0.56 -19.37
C SER A 20 -26.41 -1.56 -19.20
N LEU A 21 -26.16 -2.86 -19.43
CA LEU A 21 -27.16 -3.91 -19.21
C LEU A 21 -27.55 -4.03 -17.73
N VAL A 22 -26.58 -3.93 -16.81
CA VAL A 22 -26.85 -3.92 -15.37
C VAL A 22 -27.65 -2.68 -14.95
N GLN A 23 -27.37 -1.51 -15.53
CA GLN A 23 -28.13 -0.27 -15.25
C GLN A 23 -29.58 -0.34 -15.74
N LEU A 24 -29.84 -1.07 -16.83
CA LEU A 24 -31.19 -1.26 -17.37
C LEU A 24 -31.96 -2.39 -16.67
N GLY A 25 -31.34 -3.13 -15.75
CA GLY A 25 -31.95 -4.28 -15.08
C GLY A 25 -32.04 -5.54 -15.96
N GLU A 26 -31.34 -5.54 -17.10
CA GLU A 26 -31.30 -6.64 -18.07
C GLU A 26 -30.20 -7.68 -17.75
N ALA A 27 -29.28 -7.34 -16.83
CA ALA A 27 -28.24 -8.23 -16.35
C ALA A 27 -28.00 -8.08 -14.84
N GLU A 28 -27.65 -9.17 -14.17
CA GLU A 28 -27.24 -9.13 -12.76
C GLU A 28 -25.79 -8.62 -12.61
N PRO A 29 -25.49 -7.85 -11.55
CA PRO A 29 -24.12 -7.45 -11.26
C PRO A 29 -23.26 -8.68 -10.95
N GLN A 30 -22.07 -8.73 -11.52
CA GLN A 30 -21.13 -9.81 -11.20
C GLN A 30 -20.69 -9.71 -9.72
N PRO A 31 -20.54 -10.85 -9.03
CA PRO A 31 -20.05 -10.86 -7.67
C PRO A 31 -18.62 -10.33 -7.63
N VAL A 32 -18.34 -9.44 -6.67
CA VAL A 32 -16.97 -8.97 -6.42
C VAL A 32 -16.20 -10.13 -5.79
N PRO A 33 -15.03 -10.54 -6.33
CA PRO A 33 -14.23 -11.58 -5.72
C PRO A 33 -13.81 -11.17 -4.30
N ALA A 34 -13.85 -12.13 -3.38
CA ALA A 34 -13.42 -11.88 -2.00
C ALA A 34 -11.95 -11.46 -1.97
N SER A 35 -11.62 -10.49 -1.11
CA SER A 35 -10.22 -10.14 -0.84
C SER A 35 -9.50 -11.34 -0.27
N ALA A 36 -8.28 -11.60 -0.76
CA ALA A 36 -7.42 -12.62 -0.18
C ALA A 36 -7.11 -12.30 1.29
N PRO A 37 -7.00 -13.32 2.17
CA PRO A 37 -6.58 -13.11 3.55
C PRO A 37 -5.17 -12.51 3.57
N ALA A 38 -4.92 -11.62 4.54
CA ALA A 38 -3.59 -11.10 4.80
C ALA A 38 -2.64 -12.26 5.17
N PRO A 39 -1.37 -12.22 4.75
CA PRO A 39 -0.39 -13.22 5.16
C PRO A 39 -0.21 -13.21 6.68
N THR A 40 -0.05 -14.39 7.28
CA THR A 40 0.33 -14.53 8.69
C THR A 40 1.79 -14.08 8.85
N PRO A 41 2.11 -13.21 9.82
CA PRO A 41 3.50 -12.80 10.07
C PRO A 41 4.37 -13.99 10.47
N ASP A 42 5.62 -14.02 10.00
CA ASP A 42 6.56 -15.04 10.46
C ASP A 42 7.07 -14.72 11.88
N PRO A 43 7.40 -15.73 12.71
CA PRO A 43 7.92 -15.51 14.06
C PRO A 43 9.24 -14.73 14.11
N VAL A 44 9.96 -14.65 12.97
CA VAL A 44 11.18 -13.85 12.82
C VAL A 44 10.81 -12.37 12.71
N ASP A 45 9.81 -12.04 11.91
CA ASP A 45 9.31 -10.67 11.73
C ASP A 45 8.83 -10.08 13.06
N GLU A 46 8.16 -10.89 13.90
CA GLU A 46 7.71 -10.44 15.22
C GLU A 46 8.89 -10.07 16.14
N LYS A 47 9.97 -10.86 16.11
CA LYS A 47 11.19 -10.58 16.88
C LYS A 47 11.88 -9.32 16.37
N GLU A 48 11.97 -9.15 15.06
CA GLU A 48 12.59 -7.97 14.44
C GLU A 48 11.78 -6.68 14.72
N ALA A 49 10.45 -6.76 14.67
CA ALA A 49 9.56 -5.67 15.04
C ALA A 49 9.70 -5.29 16.54
N ALA A 50 9.88 -6.28 17.42
CA ALA A 50 10.16 -6.04 18.83
C ALA A 50 11.52 -5.35 19.04
N LEU A 51 12.55 -5.75 18.29
CA LEU A 51 13.87 -5.10 18.34
C LEU A 51 13.83 -3.65 17.82
N LEU A 52 13.07 -3.38 16.75
CA LEU A 52 12.87 -2.01 16.26
C LEU A 52 12.13 -1.14 17.28
N SER A 53 11.07 -1.67 17.87
CA SER A 53 10.30 -0.96 18.90
C SER A 53 11.16 -0.66 20.13
N ALA A 54 11.99 -1.61 20.57
CA ALA A 54 12.94 -1.41 21.66
C ALA A 54 13.98 -0.33 21.33
N ALA A 55 14.52 -0.33 20.11
CA ALA A 55 15.47 0.69 19.66
C ALA A 55 14.86 2.09 19.60
N LEU A 56 13.57 2.21 19.21
CA LEU A 56 12.84 3.47 19.23
C LEU A 56 12.63 3.99 20.66
N MET A 57 12.24 3.12 21.59
CA MET A 57 12.11 3.48 23.00
C MET A 57 13.45 3.87 23.63
N GLU A 58 14.54 3.17 23.31
CA GLU A 58 15.91 3.53 23.74
C GLU A 58 16.33 4.90 23.20
N ALA A 59 15.90 5.25 21.99
CA ALA A 59 16.10 6.57 21.40
C ALA A 59 15.16 7.66 21.97
N GLY A 60 14.30 7.32 22.94
CA GLY A 60 13.36 8.24 23.56
C GLY A 60 12.17 8.62 22.67
N VAL A 61 11.89 7.82 21.64
CA VAL A 61 10.71 8.02 20.76
C VAL A 61 9.52 7.28 21.37
N GLU A 62 8.46 8.00 21.73
CA GLU A 62 7.20 7.40 22.10
C GLU A 62 6.62 6.65 20.90
N THR A 63 6.33 5.35 21.07
CA THR A 63 5.77 4.51 20.02
C THR A 63 4.26 4.38 20.20
N ALA A 64 3.50 4.88 19.23
CA ALA A 64 2.06 4.67 19.15
C ALA A 64 1.72 3.31 18.54
N ALA A 65 0.43 2.94 18.55
CA ALA A 65 -0.05 1.71 17.90
C ALA A 65 0.26 1.69 16.40
N ASP A 66 0.20 2.86 15.74
CA ASP A 66 0.55 3.01 14.33
C ASP A 66 2.05 2.74 14.08
N ASP A 67 2.92 3.16 15.01
CA ASP A 67 4.36 2.89 14.92
C ASP A 67 4.68 1.40 15.08
N GLN A 68 3.92 0.69 15.91
CA GLN A 68 4.05 -0.76 16.02
C GLN A 68 3.62 -1.47 14.74
N ALA A 69 2.56 -0.99 14.07
CA ALA A 69 2.15 -1.51 12.78
C ALA A 69 3.21 -1.24 11.70
N ALA A 70 3.80 -0.03 11.70
CA ALA A 70 4.90 0.32 10.81
C ALA A 70 6.15 -0.54 11.07
N ALA A 71 6.51 -0.79 12.34
CA ALA A 71 7.63 -1.65 12.70
C ALA A 71 7.43 -3.09 12.21
N ARG A 72 6.20 -3.62 12.29
CA ARG A 72 5.86 -4.94 11.73
C ARG A 72 5.94 -4.97 10.20
N ALA A 73 5.44 -3.94 9.54
CA ALA A 73 5.54 -3.83 8.08
C ALA A 73 7.00 -3.75 7.61
N VAL A 74 7.86 -3.03 8.34
CA VAL A 74 9.31 -2.97 8.06
C VAL A 74 9.97 -4.32 8.33
N ALA A 75 9.60 -5.02 9.40
CA ALA A 75 10.14 -6.34 9.71
C ALA A 75 9.80 -7.39 8.64
N SER A 76 8.61 -7.30 8.02
CA SER A 76 8.21 -8.23 6.95
C SER A 76 8.92 -8.04 5.60
N LEU A 77 9.77 -7.01 5.43
CA LEU A 77 10.47 -6.75 4.17
C LEU A 77 11.73 -7.61 4.03
N ASP A 78 12.77 -7.29 4.80
CA ASP A 78 14.04 -8.01 4.82
C ASP A 78 14.91 -7.63 6.04
N PRO A 79 15.75 -8.54 6.54
CA PRO A 79 16.58 -8.31 7.73
C PRO A 79 17.68 -7.25 7.53
N ALA A 80 18.12 -7.00 6.29
CA ALA A 80 19.13 -5.98 6.02
C ALA A 80 18.54 -4.56 6.17
N THR A 81 17.28 -4.37 5.78
CA THR A 81 16.51 -3.14 6.01
C THR A 81 16.32 -2.89 7.49
N VAL A 82 15.94 -3.91 8.28
CA VAL A 82 15.82 -3.78 9.75
C VAL A 82 17.15 -3.35 10.37
N ALA A 83 18.26 -3.98 9.98
CA ALA A 83 19.59 -3.62 10.47
C ALA A 83 19.99 -2.18 10.07
N ALA A 84 19.63 -1.72 8.87
CA ALA A 84 19.89 -0.37 8.42
C ALA A 84 19.09 0.67 9.22
N VAL A 85 17.81 0.40 9.49
CA VAL A 85 16.94 1.28 10.31
C VAL A 85 17.47 1.35 11.74
N GLN A 86 17.86 0.23 12.34
CA GLN A 86 18.47 0.21 13.67
C GLN A 86 19.75 1.05 13.73
N ARG A 87 20.61 0.97 12.71
CA ARG A 87 21.81 1.82 12.61
C ARG A 87 21.45 3.29 12.49
N TRP A 88 20.42 3.63 11.71
CA TRP A 88 19.97 5.01 11.54
C TRP A 88 19.39 5.60 12.83
N ILE A 89 18.60 4.82 13.59
CA ILE A 89 18.06 5.22 14.90
C ILE A 89 19.21 5.51 15.88
N LYS A 90 20.24 4.66 15.89
CA LYS A 90 21.41 4.80 16.78
C LYS A 90 22.41 5.87 16.33
N ALA A 91 22.32 6.35 15.09
CA ALA A 91 23.24 7.35 14.59
C ALA A 91 22.99 8.71 15.27
N PRO A 92 24.04 9.43 15.71
CA PRO A 92 23.87 10.75 16.29
C PRO A 92 23.26 11.70 15.26
N ARG A 93 22.03 12.13 15.49
CA ARG A 93 21.34 13.11 14.64
C ARG A 93 22.08 14.44 14.77
N LYS A 94 22.88 14.81 13.77
CA LYS A 94 23.41 16.18 13.64
C LYS A 94 22.23 17.11 13.33
N THR A 95 21.60 17.65 14.37
CA THR A 95 20.62 18.72 14.23
C THR A 95 21.34 19.96 13.70
N LYS A 96 21.00 20.38 12.47
CA LYS A 96 21.31 21.73 12.01
C LYS A 96 19.99 22.52 12.09
N PRO A 97 19.77 23.39 13.09
CA PRO A 97 18.61 24.25 13.10
C PRO A 97 18.85 25.31 12.02
N THR A 98 18.19 25.18 10.87
CA THR A 98 18.11 26.28 9.90
C THR A 98 16.79 27.00 10.17
N THR A 99 16.86 27.98 11.05
CA THR A 99 15.86 29.05 11.14
C THR A 99 16.14 30.02 9.98
N PRO A 100 15.28 30.16 8.96
CA PRO A 100 15.25 31.41 8.22
C PRO A 100 14.46 32.41 9.06
N ALA A 101 15.18 33.36 9.67
CA ALA A 101 14.58 34.57 10.19
C ALA A 101 13.97 35.34 9.02
N SER A 102 12.64 35.42 8.95
CA SER A 102 11.96 36.38 8.09
C SER A 102 11.91 37.72 8.80
N LYS A 103 12.47 38.73 8.12
CA LYS A 103 12.34 40.17 8.41
C LYS A 103 10.96 40.69 8.09
#